data_AF-T0RH24-F1
#
_entry.id   AF-T0RH24-F1
#
_cell.length_a   1.000
_cell.length_b   1.000
_cell.length_c   1.000
_cell.angle_alpha   90.00
_cell.angle_beta   90.00
_cell.angle_gamma   90.00
#
_symmetry.space_group_name_H-M   'P 1'
#
loop_
_entity.id
_entity.type
_entity.pdbx_description
1 polymer ?
#
loop_
_entity_poly.entity_id
_entity_poly.type
_entity_poly.pdbx_seq_one_letter_code
_entity_poly.pdbx_strand_id
1 'polypeptide(L)' 'MSVKANYNIETPLLWLARKLVGDDNVKFMESPSHYVPPMAIFMDPAQIARLEADMMAAANVPLPDEDEDL' A
#
# COMPACT_ATOMS: atom_id res chain seq x y z
N MET A 1 -0.05 -8.08 -12.44
CA MET A 1 1.14 -8.42 -11.63
C MET A 1 2.19 -7.35 -11.89
N SER A 2 2.72 -6.70 -10.85
CA SER A 2 3.77 -5.70 -10.99
C SER A 2 4.89 -6.04 -10.02
N VAL A 3 6.05 -6.42 -10.56
CA VAL A 3 7.25 -6.71 -9.75
C VAL A 3 7.75 -5.43 -9.08
N LYS A 4 7.70 -4.29 -9.80
CA LYS A 4 8.12 -2.99 -9.28
C LYS A 4 7.27 -2.51 -8.10
N ALA A 5 5.98 -2.85 -8.08
CA ALA A 5 5.05 -2.47 -7.02
C ALA A 5 4.76 -3.60 -6.03
N ASN A 6 5.49 -4.73 -6.12
CA ASN A 6 5.28 -5.92 -5.32
C ASN A 6 3.82 -6.43 -5.30
N TYR A 7 3.05 -6.20 -6.37
CA TYR A 7 1.61 -6.46 -6.43
C TYR A 7 1.30 -7.77 -7.15
N ASN A 8 0.59 -8.67 -6.44
CA ASN A 8 0.16 -10.00 -6.90
C ASN A 8 1.31 -10.89 -7.42
N ILE A 9 2.52 -10.73 -6.88
CA ILE A 9 3.66 -11.59 -7.23
C ILE A 9 3.51 -13.01 -6.66
N GLU A 10 2.72 -13.16 -5.59
CA GLU A 10 2.54 -14.40 -4.86
C GLU A 10 1.61 -15.39 -5.58
N THR A 11 0.63 -14.91 -6.35
CA THR A 11 -0.35 -15.75 -7.06
C THR A 11 0.29 -16.78 -7.99
N PRO A 12 1.20 -16.43 -8.92
CA PRO A 12 1.84 -17.42 -9.79
C PRO A 12 2.74 -18.40 -9.02
N LEU A 13 3.43 -17.93 -7.98
CA LEU A 13 4.33 -18.74 -7.16
C LEU A 13 3.53 -19.74 -6.30
N LEU A 14 2.41 -19.30 -5.75
CA LEU A 14 1.51 -20.15 -4.98
C LEU A 14 0.87 -21.23 -5.86
N TRP A 15 0.44 -20.87 -7.07
CA TRP A 15 -0.06 -21.82 -8.05
C TRP A 15 0.99 -22.88 -8.39
N LEU A 16 2.24 -22.45 -8.61
CA LEU A 16 3.33 -23.37 -8.88
C LEU A 16 3.62 -24.29 -7.69
N ALA A 17 3.66 -23.75 -6.46
CA ALA A 17 3.88 -24.51 -5.24
C ALA A 17 2.80 -25.59 -5.04
N ARG A 18 1.53 -25.26 -5.24
CA ARG A 18 0.42 -26.24 -5.20
C ARG A 18 0.61 -27.36 -6.20
N LYS A 19 1.05 -27.05 -7.42
CA LYS A 19 1.31 -28.06 -8.45
C LYS A 19 2.51 -28.95 -8.14
N LEU A 20 3.57 -28.39 -7.54
CA LEU A 20 4.77 -29.15 -7.18
C LEU A 20 4.55 -30.06 -5.96
N VAL A 21 3.81 -29.58 -4.96
CA VAL A 21 3.51 -30.33 -3.73
C VAL A 21 2.35 -31.31 -3.94
N GLY A 22 1.45 -31.03 -4.88
CA GLY A 22 0.24 -31.84 -5.10
C GLY A 22 -0.85 -31.62 -4.05
N ASP A 23 -0.79 -30.53 -3.30
CA ASP A 23 -1.77 -30.15 -2.28
C ASP A 23 -2.33 -28.75 -2.58
N ASP A 24 -3.65 -28.66 -2.75
CA ASP A 24 -4.36 -27.41 -3.03
C ASP A 24 -4.49 -26.52 -1.78
N ASN A 25 -4.27 -27.06 -0.59
CA ASN A 25 -4.31 -26.32 0.68
C ASN A 25 -3.02 -25.57 0.99
N VAL A 26 -1.99 -25.70 0.15
CA VAL A 26 -0.76 -24.91 0.29
C VAL A 26 -1.12 -23.42 0.25
N LYS A 27 -0.62 -22.73 1.26
CA LYS A 27 -0.69 -21.27 1.44
C LYS A 27 0.70 -20.83 1.87
N PHE A 28 1.14 -19.67 1.38
CA PHE A 28 2.25 -19.00 2.03
C PHE A 28 1.75 -18.56 3.41
N MET A 29 2.41 -19.01 4.48
CA MET A 29 2.24 -18.38 5.79
C MET A 29 2.64 -16.92 5.67
N GLU A 30 2.07 -16.05 6.51
CA GLU A 30 2.30 -14.62 6.44
C GLU A 30 3.77 -14.32 6.14
N SER A 31 3.97 -13.71 4.98
CA SER A 31 5.26 -13.17 4.63
C SER A 31 5.62 -12.13 5.68
N PRO A 32 6.90 -11.88 5.95
CA PRO A 32 7.36 -10.77 6.78
C PRO A 32 7.04 -9.41 6.13
N SER A 33 5.84 -9.18 5.59
CA SER A 33 5.36 -7.93 5.01
C SER A 33 5.37 -6.76 6.01
N HIS A 34 5.41 -7.07 7.31
CA HIS A 34 5.73 -6.10 8.36
C HIS A 34 7.20 -5.63 8.38
N TYR A 35 8.11 -6.33 7.70
CA TYR A 35 9.55 -6.05 7.67
C TYR A 35 10.04 -5.53 6.32
N VAL A 36 9.17 -5.42 5.31
CA VAL A 36 9.54 -4.73 4.08
C VAL A 36 9.34 -3.23 4.35
N PRO A 37 10.42 -2.43 4.47
CA PRO A 37 10.26 -0.99 4.64
C PRO A 37 9.41 -0.46 3.49
N PRO A 38 8.48 0.48 3.76
CA PRO A 38 7.67 1.09 2.71
C PRO A 38 8.61 1.55 1.60
N MET A 39 8.33 1.08 0.39
CA MET A 39 9.09 1.39 -0.81
C MET A 39 9.37 2.90 -0.86
N ALA A 40 10.65 3.26 -0.92
CA ALA A 40 11.07 4.66 -0.91
C ALA A 40 10.45 5.39 -2.10
N ILE A 41 9.47 6.25 -1.82
CA ILE A 41 8.84 7.09 -2.83
C ILE A 41 9.71 8.34 -2.93
N PHE A 42 10.36 8.53 -4.08
CA PHE A 42 11.03 9.78 -4.39
C PHE A 42 9.96 10.83 -4.69
N MET A 43 9.69 11.72 -3.73
CA MET A 43 8.89 12.92 -3.95
C MET A 43 9.81 14.04 -4.44
N ASP A 44 9.39 14.73 -5.49
CA ASP A 44 10.09 15.91 -5.96
C ASP A 44 9.96 17.04 -4.92
N PRO A 45 11.00 17.86 -4.66
CA PRO A 45 10.93 18.95 -3.69
C PRO A 45 9.78 19.93 -3.94
N ALA A 46 9.38 20.16 -5.19
CA ALA A 46 8.24 21.03 -5.50
C ALA A 46 6.90 20.39 -5.09
N GLN A 47 6.79 19.06 -5.14
CA GLN A 47 5.62 18.35 -4.66
C GLN A 47 5.51 18.46 -3.13
N ILE A 48 6.64 18.32 -2.42
CA ILE A 48 6.69 18.46 -0.95
C ILE A 48 6.22 19.86 -0.55
N ALA A 49 6.76 20.91 -1.18
CA ALA A 49 6.37 22.28 -0.89
C ALA A 49 4.87 22.54 -1.12
N ARG A 50 4.28 21.93 -2.16
CA ARG A 50 2.84 22.05 -2.43
C ARG A 50 2.00 21.34 -1.37
N LEU A 51 2.40 20.14 -0.96
CA LEU A 51 1.72 19.41 0.11
C LEU A 51 1.78 20.17 1.44
N GLU A 52 2.91 20.75 1.79
CA GLU A 52 3.05 21.57 3.00
C GLU A 52 2.10 22.78 2.97
N ALA A 53 1.99 23.46 1.84
CA ALA A 53 1.06 24.58 1.66
C ALA A 53 -0.41 24.13 1.80
N ASP A 54 -0.78 23.01 1.18
CA ASP A 54 -2.13 22.45 1.26
C ASP A 54 -2.47 22.03 2.69
N MET A 55 -1.52 21.45 3.43
CA MET A 55 -1.70 21.09 4.84
C MET A 55 -1.93 22.32 5.73
N MET A 56 -1.17 23.40 5.52
CA MET A 56 -1.39 24.65 6.25
C MET A 56 -2.75 25.29 5.92
N ALA A 57 -3.17 25.23 4.67
CA ALA A 57 -4.47 25.71 4.26
C ALA A 57 -5.59 24.89 4.93
N ALA A 58 -5.52 23.56 4.84
CA ALA A 58 -6.50 22.65 5.42
C ALA A 58 -6.58 22.74 6.95
N ALA A 59 -5.45 22.96 7.64
CA ALA A 59 -5.44 23.15 9.09
C ALA A 59 -6.21 24.41 9.55
N ASN A 60 -6.39 25.38 8.67
CA ASN A 60 -7.16 26.61 8.93
C ASN A 60 -8.59 26.52 8.41
N VAL A 61 -8.98 25.43 7.75
CA VAL A 61 -10.37 25.19 7.36
C VAL A 61 -11.11 24.67 8.59
N PRO A 62 -12.13 25.38 9.10
CA PRO A 62 -12.98 24.82 10.13
C PRO A 62 -13.62 23.55 9.59
N LEU A 63 -13.53 22.47 10.36
CA LEU A 63 -14.25 21.23 10.04
C LEU A 63 -15.74 21.58 9.93
N PRO A 64 -16.44 21.14 8.88
CA PRO A 64 -17.89 21.29 8.82
C PRO A 64 -18.50 20.62 10.05
N ASP A 65 -19.50 21.27 10.66
CA ASP A 65 -20.19 20.72 11.82
C ASP A 65 -20.77 19.33 11.46
N GLU A 66 -20.56 18.35 12.33
CA GLU A 66 -20.90 16.93 12.14
C GLU A 66 -22.42 16.64 12.01
N ASP A 67 -23.25 17.66 11.80
CA ASP A 67 -24.72 17.58 11.77
C ASP A 67 -25.31 17.38 10.36
N GLU A 68 -24.50 17.36 9.30
CA GLU A 68 -24.94 16.92 7.96
C GLU A 68 -24.45 15.47 7.69
N ASP A 69 -25.29 14.52 8.09
CA ASP A 69 -25.41 13.14 7.56
C ASP A 69 -24.34 12.09 7.98
N LEU A 70 -24.46 11.58 9.22
CA LEU A 70 -24.07 10.19 9.53
C LEU A 70 -25.18 9.20 9.14
#